data_AF-A0A397E210-F1
#
_entry.id   AF-A0A397E210-F1
#
_cell.length_a   1.000
_cell.length_b   1.000
_cell.length_c   1.000
_cell.angle_alpha   90.00
_cell.angle_beta   90.00
_cell.angle_gamma   90.00
#
_symmetry.space_group_name_H-M   'P 1'
#
loop_
_entity.id
_entity.type
_entity.pdbx_description
1 polymer ?
#
loop_
_entity_poly.entity_id
_entity_poly.type
_entity_poly.pdbx_seq_one_letter_code
_entity_poly.pdbx_strand_id
1 'polypeptide(L)'
;MTDRNHGYDFVYLKNTVGAPLADALAQLALDQPEDPIEYVGNYLLKYVSNERQRTERMIQSRVRKTEADFAAEEVARKLAAAQKVKDALNEAILADNATREEILSANDWDVLCRVAMNKLAAATHAEACYLGRRVTDADGANFIQWFAATDSSKAVVDKFVGEETGFTFDVLKEVELDPPAVDAEGNPVPPAIPPFVHVENVIREPRIKYFGIPRMGAYLVKGIKLNSYLHDDVAQGDAMPTVESWLIVAVDTLGAARPFNGDNIREFLKWTATLGEAVEQYEKRTAVAQIELRKVDERDVKGKLDAIKETIAANETRVANAVEGIDDEARKAVEEATVKAQLVHDLLTSHLDALHIVGTSLIPFKAPVLKTLAAGLVLLGDDGFAKKDVVNAATLMPSWDKLRPWLTNAHLVPRVQAFQVRSVPLAAVALAKELLGDVGADDVELPAPSVLVLYMWIQTMCATAEALEEARLRAENPDE
;
A
#
# COMPACT_ATOMS: atom_id res chain seq x y z
N MET A 1 69.76 -49.95 -35.01
CA MET A 1 69.71 -50.36 -33.58
C MET A 1 70.92 -49.69 -32.94
N THR A 2 70.87 -48.77 -31.97
CA THR A 2 69.87 -48.35 -30.96
C THR A 2 70.41 -47.04 -30.37
N ASP A 3 69.72 -45.90 -30.46
CA ASP A 3 70.24 -44.65 -29.87
C ASP A 3 69.15 -43.60 -29.55
N ARG A 4 68.18 -43.96 -28.69
CA ARG A 4 67.11 -43.03 -28.24
C ARG A 4 66.71 -43.10 -26.76
N ASN A 5 67.39 -43.90 -25.91
CA ASN A 5 67.01 -44.06 -24.49
C ASN A 5 67.89 -43.29 -23.49
N HIS A 6 69.06 -42.76 -23.87
CA HIS A 6 69.99 -42.16 -22.89
C HIS A 6 69.60 -40.77 -22.37
N GLY A 7 68.65 -40.07 -23.02
CA GLY A 7 68.21 -38.74 -22.60
C GLY A 7 67.39 -38.74 -21.30
N TYR A 8 66.63 -39.81 -21.03
CA TYR A 8 65.77 -39.91 -19.84
C TYR A 8 66.53 -40.39 -18.60
N ASP A 9 67.49 -41.31 -18.77
CA ASP A 9 68.29 -41.85 -17.67
C ASP A 9 69.17 -40.77 -17.03
N PHE A 10 69.79 -39.90 -17.83
CA PHE A 10 70.59 -38.78 -17.32
C PHE A 10 69.75 -37.80 -16.48
N VAL A 11 68.54 -37.48 -16.95
CA VAL A 11 67.63 -36.58 -16.22
C VAL A 11 67.15 -37.23 -14.92
N TYR A 12 66.81 -38.51 -14.94
CA TYR A 12 66.44 -39.26 -13.75
C TYR A 12 67.58 -39.29 -12.72
N LEU A 13 68.79 -39.67 -13.13
CA LEU A 13 69.94 -39.72 -12.22
C LEU A 13 70.29 -38.33 -11.65
N LYS A 14 70.28 -37.29 -12.48
CA LYS A 14 70.56 -35.92 -12.03
C LYS A 14 69.52 -35.42 -11.01
N ASN A 15 68.25 -35.73 -11.21
CA ASN A 15 67.18 -35.26 -10.33
C ASN A 15 67.03 -36.11 -9.06
N THR A 16 67.31 -37.42 -9.12
CA THR A 16 67.08 -38.33 -8.00
C THR A 16 68.29 -38.45 -7.07
N VAL A 17 69.51 -38.53 -7.62
CA VAL A 17 70.73 -38.74 -6.83
C VAL A 17 71.76 -37.63 -7.01
N GLY A 18 71.56 -36.71 -7.95
CA GLY A 18 72.55 -35.69 -8.28
C GLY A 18 72.93 -34.78 -7.11
N ALA A 19 71.95 -34.25 -6.37
CA ALA A 19 72.21 -33.41 -5.20
C ALA A 19 72.91 -34.16 -4.04
N PRO A 20 72.38 -35.29 -3.52
CA PRO A 20 73.03 -35.99 -2.41
C PRO A 20 74.41 -36.56 -2.79
N LEU A 21 74.60 -36.96 -4.05
CA LEU A 21 75.89 -37.44 -4.54
C LEU A 21 76.89 -36.29 -4.70
N ALA A 22 76.47 -35.12 -5.18
CA ALA A 22 77.33 -33.94 -5.27
C ALA A 22 77.81 -33.48 -3.89
N ASP A 23 76.93 -33.48 -2.88
CA ASP A 23 77.29 -33.15 -1.50
C ASP A 23 78.25 -34.19 -0.89
N ALA A 24 78.01 -35.49 -1.16
CA ALA A 24 78.89 -36.56 -0.72
C ALA A 24 80.29 -36.45 -1.34
N LEU A 25 80.36 -36.15 -2.65
CA LEU A 25 81.62 -35.95 -3.36
C LEU A 25 82.34 -34.67 -2.93
N ALA A 26 81.61 -33.61 -2.62
CA ALA A 26 82.18 -32.38 -2.07
C ALA A 26 82.82 -32.64 -0.69
N GLN A 27 82.17 -33.41 0.17
CA GLN A 27 82.73 -33.80 1.48
C GLN A 27 83.89 -34.78 1.35
N LEU A 28 83.82 -35.72 0.41
CA LEU A 28 84.93 -36.61 0.10
C LEU A 28 86.18 -35.82 -0.32
N ALA A 29 86.03 -34.78 -1.15
CA ALA A 29 87.13 -33.94 -1.60
C ALA A 29 87.80 -33.15 -0.46
N LEU A 30 87.03 -32.84 0.60
CA LEU A 30 87.53 -32.17 1.80
C LEU A 30 88.25 -33.14 2.74
N ASP A 31 87.64 -34.30 3.00
CA ASP A 31 88.10 -35.21 4.06
C ASP A 31 89.20 -36.20 3.58
N GLN A 32 89.32 -36.42 2.26
CA GLN A 32 90.31 -37.30 1.62
C GLN A 32 90.56 -38.64 2.37
N PRO A 33 89.52 -39.45 2.59
CA PRO A 33 89.63 -40.72 3.30
C PRO A 33 90.42 -41.78 2.50
N GLU A 34 90.99 -42.77 3.20
CA GLU A 34 91.73 -43.89 2.57
C GLU A 34 90.85 -44.75 1.65
N ASP A 35 89.56 -44.95 1.98
CA ASP A 35 88.58 -45.57 1.08
C ASP A 35 87.48 -44.56 0.68
N PRO A 36 87.61 -43.96 -0.52
CA PRO A 36 86.65 -42.99 -1.03
C PRO A 36 85.25 -43.56 -1.30
N ILE A 37 85.15 -44.84 -1.67
CA ILE A 37 83.89 -45.46 -2.06
C ILE A 37 83.07 -45.79 -0.81
N GLU A 38 83.71 -46.39 0.19
CA GLU A 38 83.08 -46.70 1.47
C GLU A 38 82.62 -45.42 2.19
N TYR A 39 83.42 -44.36 2.14
CA TYR A 39 83.06 -43.06 2.71
C TYR A 39 81.80 -42.47 2.06
N VAL A 40 81.73 -42.44 0.72
CA VAL A 40 80.56 -41.94 0.00
C VAL A 40 79.33 -42.79 0.30
N GLY A 41 79.46 -44.12 0.35
CA GLY A 41 78.39 -45.03 0.72
C GLY A 41 77.81 -44.72 2.11
N ASN A 42 78.68 -44.58 3.11
CA ASN A 42 78.29 -44.24 4.49
C ASN A 42 77.67 -42.83 4.59
N TYR A 43 78.19 -41.87 3.83
CA TYR A 43 77.64 -40.52 3.76
C TYR A 43 76.20 -40.51 3.22
N LEU A 44 75.95 -41.22 2.12
CA LEU A 44 74.61 -41.30 1.52
C LEU A 44 73.62 -42.01 2.44
N LEU A 45 74.03 -43.06 3.16
CA LEU A 45 73.20 -43.71 4.18
C LEU A 45 72.84 -42.74 5.32
N LYS A 46 73.81 -41.94 5.78
CA LYS A 46 73.59 -40.91 6.80
C LYS A 46 72.70 -39.78 6.29
N TYR A 47 72.83 -39.37 5.03
CA TYR A 47 71.99 -38.37 4.39
C TYR A 47 70.52 -38.79 4.42
N VAL A 48 70.21 -40.02 4.00
CA VAL A 48 68.85 -40.57 4.02
C VAL A 48 68.31 -40.67 5.45
N SER A 49 69.15 -41.08 6.42
CA SER A 49 68.77 -41.11 7.83
C SER A 49 68.43 -39.71 8.37
N ASN A 50 69.22 -38.70 8.02
CA ASN A 50 69.01 -37.32 8.45
C ASN A 50 67.75 -36.71 7.83
N GLU A 51 67.48 -36.97 6.55
CA GLU A 51 66.25 -36.52 5.88
C GLU A 51 65.00 -37.18 6.48
N ARG A 52 65.07 -38.48 6.83
CA ARG A 52 64.00 -39.15 7.58
C ARG A 52 63.76 -38.50 8.95
N GLN A 53 64.82 -38.23 9.71
CA GLN A 53 64.70 -37.57 11.01
C GLN A 53 64.16 -36.13 10.89
N ARG A 54 64.55 -35.37 9.87
CA ARG A 54 63.99 -34.03 9.60
C ARG A 54 62.50 -34.11 9.28
N THR A 55 62.12 -35.06 8.44
CA THR A 55 60.71 -35.31 8.08
C THR A 55 59.90 -35.71 9.30
N GLU A 56 60.39 -36.63 10.14
CA GLU A 56 59.74 -37.03 11.40
C GLU A 56 59.61 -35.87 12.38
N ARG A 57 60.64 -35.03 12.54
CA ARG A 57 60.55 -33.83 13.40
C ARG A 57 59.52 -32.82 12.88
N MET A 58 59.42 -32.64 11.56
CA MET A 58 58.43 -31.76 10.93
C MET A 58 57.01 -32.31 11.08
N ILE A 59 56.82 -33.63 11.01
CA ILE A 59 55.55 -34.29 11.26
C ILE A 59 55.19 -34.19 12.76
N GLN A 60 56.12 -34.44 13.67
CA GLN A 60 55.91 -34.32 15.12
C GLN A 60 55.57 -32.88 15.54
N SER A 61 56.15 -31.85 14.91
CA SER A 61 55.78 -30.45 15.18
C SER A 61 54.38 -30.08 14.67
N ARG A 62 53.89 -30.76 13.61
CA ARG A 62 52.51 -30.58 13.11
C ARG A 62 51.48 -31.39 13.89
N VAL A 63 51.88 -32.54 14.44
CA VAL A 63 51.00 -33.47 15.19
C VAL A 63 50.88 -33.07 16.67
N ARG A 64 51.80 -32.27 17.22
CA ARG A 64 51.63 -31.61 18.54
C ARG A 64 50.65 -30.42 18.51
N LYS A 65 49.51 -30.54 17.83
CA LYS A 65 48.29 -29.93 18.35
C LYS A 65 47.88 -30.83 19.52
N THR A 66 48.08 -30.35 20.73
CA THR A 66 47.67 -31.09 21.93
C THR A 66 46.15 -31.25 21.95
N GLU A 67 45.61 -32.22 22.69
CA GLU A 67 44.17 -32.31 22.93
C GLU A 67 43.60 -30.99 23.48
N ALA A 68 44.43 -30.21 24.20
CA ALA A 68 44.12 -28.87 24.66
C ALA A 68 43.97 -27.84 23.53
N ASP A 69 44.73 -27.94 22.44
CA ASP A 69 44.61 -27.05 21.28
C ASP A 69 43.33 -27.34 20.48
N PHE A 70 42.99 -28.62 20.29
CA PHE A 70 41.71 -29.01 19.67
C PHE A 70 40.51 -28.61 20.54
N ALA A 71 40.61 -28.77 21.87
CA ALA A 71 39.58 -28.31 22.79
C ALA A 71 39.44 -26.78 22.78
N ALA A 72 40.55 -26.03 22.71
CA ALA A 72 40.54 -24.57 22.61
C ALA A 72 39.95 -24.09 21.27
N GLU A 73 40.27 -24.74 20.16
CA GLU A 73 39.71 -24.44 18.83
C GLU A 73 38.20 -24.70 18.77
N GLU A 74 37.72 -25.80 19.36
CA GLU A 74 36.29 -26.12 19.44
C GLU A 74 35.53 -25.13 20.34
N VAL A 75 36.12 -24.71 21.46
CA VAL A 75 35.56 -23.68 22.34
C VAL A 75 35.52 -22.33 21.63
N ALA A 76 36.58 -21.94 20.92
CA ALA A 76 36.63 -20.72 20.13
C ALA A 76 35.58 -20.72 19.00
N ARG A 77 35.38 -21.86 18.32
CA ARG A 77 34.35 -22.03 17.29
C ARG A 77 32.94 -21.87 17.87
N LYS A 78 32.66 -22.48 19.02
CA LYS A 78 31.36 -22.36 19.71
C LYS A 78 31.10 -20.92 20.18
N LEU A 79 32.12 -20.25 20.73
CA LEU A 79 32.04 -18.83 21.12
C LEU A 79 31.80 -17.93 19.90
N ALA A 80 32.51 -18.13 18.79
CA ALA A 80 32.32 -17.37 17.56
C ALA A 80 30.93 -17.61 16.95
N ALA A 81 30.44 -18.85 16.96
CA ALA A 81 29.08 -19.16 16.51
C ALA A 81 28.02 -18.50 17.41
N ALA A 82 28.18 -18.56 18.72
CA ALA A 82 27.27 -17.90 19.67
C ALA A 82 27.30 -16.37 19.52
N GLN A 83 28.48 -15.78 19.30
CA GLN A 83 28.62 -14.34 19.07
C GLN A 83 27.95 -13.93 17.75
N LYS A 84 28.16 -14.70 16.67
CA LYS A 84 27.49 -14.43 15.39
C LYS A 84 25.96 -14.49 15.50
N VAL A 85 25.42 -15.40 16.29
CA VAL A 85 23.97 -15.47 16.57
C VAL A 85 23.50 -14.24 17.36
N LYS A 86 24.26 -13.79 18.36
CA LYS A 86 23.95 -12.57 19.12
C LYS A 86 24.00 -11.31 18.25
N ASP A 87 25.03 -11.19 17.41
CA ASP A 87 25.19 -10.04 16.52
C ASP A 87 24.06 -9.99 15.50
N ALA A 88 23.70 -11.14 14.89
CA ALA A 88 22.56 -11.24 13.99
C ALA A 88 21.22 -10.92 14.67
N LEU A 89 21.04 -11.34 15.94
CA LEU A 89 19.85 -10.99 16.71
C LEU A 89 19.78 -9.49 17.01
N ASN A 90 20.90 -8.88 17.41
CA ASN A 90 20.97 -7.44 17.66
C ASN A 90 20.70 -6.63 16.39
N GLU A 91 21.26 -7.06 15.25
CA GLU A 91 21.01 -6.45 13.95
C GLU A 91 19.53 -6.54 13.55
N ALA A 92 18.90 -7.71 13.76
CA ALA A 92 17.47 -7.89 13.52
C ALA A 92 16.60 -6.99 14.42
N ILE A 93 16.96 -6.84 15.70
CA ILE A 93 16.26 -5.95 16.64
C ILE A 93 16.41 -4.48 16.21
N LEU A 94 17.61 -4.07 15.80
CA LEU A 94 17.85 -2.71 15.31
C LEU A 94 17.06 -2.42 14.03
N ALA A 95 17.04 -3.36 13.09
CA ALA A 95 16.25 -3.26 11.86
C ALA A 95 14.74 -3.20 12.14
N ASP A 96 14.25 -4.02 13.08
CA ASP A 96 12.87 -3.98 13.56
C ASP A 96 12.51 -2.62 14.15
N ASN A 97 13.36 -2.08 15.04
CA ASN A 97 13.12 -0.79 15.67
C ASN A 97 13.12 0.35 14.63
N ALA A 98 14.06 0.34 13.69
CA ALA A 98 14.10 1.31 12.59
C ALA A 98 12.82 1.25 11.73
N THR A 99 12.37 0.04 11.39
CA THR A 99 11.12 -0.14 10.61
C THR A 99 9.90 0.33 11.41
N ARG A 100 9.86 0.05 12.72
CA ARG A 100 8.78 0.52 13.60
C ARG A 100 8.73 2.05 13.66
N GLU A 101 9.88 2.70 13.78
CA GLU A 101 9.97 4.16 13.78
C GLU A 101 9.52 4.77 12.44
N GLU A 102 9.93 4.17 11.32
CA GLU A 102 9.49 4.58 9.98
C GLU A 102 7.96 4.49 9.82
N ILE A 103 7.35 3.39 10.29
CA ILE A 103 5.89 3.21 10.25
C ILE A 103 5.18 4.28 11.11
N LEU A 104 5.64 4.53 12.34
CA LEU A 104 5.00 5.48 13.26
C LEU A 104 5.17 6.95 12.83
N SER A 105 6.31 7.29 12.22
CA SER A 105 6.66 8.64 11.80
C SER A 105 6.26 8.97 10.35
N ALA A 106 5.67 8.02 9.62
CA ALA A 106 5.22 8.24 8.25
C ALA A 106 4.24 9.42 8.15
N ASN A 107 4.49 10.30 7.17
CA ASN A 107 3.66 11.46 6.85
C ASN A 107 2.92 11.32 5.52
N ASP A 108 3.13 10.21 4.82
CA ASP A 108 2.45 9.86 3.58
C ASP A 108 1.73 8.52 3.76
N TRP A 109 0.45 8.47 3.38
CA TRP A 109 -0.42 7.31 3.59
C TRP A 109 0.05 6.09 2.80
N ASP A 110 0.48 6.29 1.55
CA ASP A 110 0.91 5.22 0.67
C ASP A 110 2.24 4.64 1.14
N VAL A 111 3.14 5.48 1.64
CA VAL A 111 4.40 5.05 2.31
C VAL A 111 4.08 4.22 3.55
N LEU A 112 3.21 4.71 4.45
CA LEU A 112 2.81 4.00 5.67
C LEU A 112 2.28 2.60 5.34
N CYS A 113 1.28 2.53 4.45
CA CYS A 113 0.66 1.26 4.06
C CYS A 113 1.68 0.31 3.43
N ARG A 114 2.52 0.80 2.50
CA ARG A 114 3.51 -0.03 1.81
C ARG A 114 4.57 -0.60 2.75
N VAL A 115 5.16 0.24 3.61
CA VAL A 115 6.21 -0.20 4.55
C VAL A 115 5.63 -1.21 5.54
N ALA A 116 4.44 -0.94 6.10
CA ALA A 116 3.80 -1.86 7.04
C ALA A 116 3.41 -3.20 6.40
N MET A 117 2.80 -3.19 5.19
CA MET A 117 2.45 -4.42 4.48
C MET A 117 3.68 -5.25 4.12
N ASN A 118 4.75 -4.62 3.63
CA ASN A 118 6.00 -5.31 3.30
C ASN A 118 6.63 -5.92 4.56
N LYS A 119 6.58 -5.20 5.69
CA LYS A 119 7.08 -5.72 6.96
C LYS A 119 6.25 -6.90 7.46
N LEU A 120 4.92 -6.80 7.40
CA LEU A 120 4.00 -7.89 7.76
C LEU A 120 4.24 -9.13 6.91
N ALA A 121 4.35 -8.97 5.58
CA ALA A 121 4.62 -10.07 4.67
C ALA A 121 5.97 -10.74 4.98
N ALA A 122 7.03 -9.94 5.15
CA ALA A 122 8.37 -10.45 5.46
C ALA A 122 8.43 -11.17 6.82
N ALA A 123 7.86 -10.59 7.88
CA ALA A 123 7.92 -11.13 9.24
C ALA A 123 7.09 -12.41 9.42
N THR A 124 6.03 -12.58 8.62
CA THR A 124 5.16 -13.78 8.63
C THR A 124 5.53 -14.80 7.55
N HIS A 125 6.51 -14.47 6.70
CA HIS A 125 6.85 -15.17 5.47
C HIS A 125 5.66 -15.35 4.51
N ALA A 126 4.68 -14.45 4.56
CA ALA A 126 3.50 -14.48 3.71
C ALA A 126 3.85 -14.07 2.26
N GLU A 127 3.08 -14.57 1.30
CA GLU A 127 3.19 -14.24 -0.12
C GLU A 127 2.55 -12.88 -0.43
N ALA A 128 1.53 -12.52 0.36
CA ALA A 128 0.82 -11.27 0.22
C ALA A 128 0.29 -10.74 1.55
N CYS A 129 0.13 -9.42 1.59
CA CYS A 129 -0.53 -8.68 2.67
C CYS A 129 -1.55 -7.72 2.08
N TYR A 130 -2.67 -7.53 2.76
CA TYR A 130 -3.79 -6.68 2.35
C TYR A 130 -4.28 -5.84 3.51
N LEU A 131 -4.69 -4.61 3.20
CA LEU A 131 -5.38 -3.72 4.12
C LEU A 131 -6.79 -3.45 3.60
N GLY A 132 -7.75 -3.63 4.49
CA GLY A 132 -9.15 -3.36 4.23
C GLY A 132 -9.75 -2.51 5.33
N ARG A 133 -10.93 -1.98 5.06
CA ARG A 133 -11.70 -1.21 6.03
C ARG A 133 -13.16 -1.66 6.02
N ARG A 134 -13.83 -1.53 7.17
CA ARG A 134 -15.28 -1.68 7.21
C ARG A 134 -15.94 -0.47 6.55
N VAL A 135 -16.87 -0.73 5.64
CA VAL A 135 -17.73 0.28 5.02
C VAL A 135 -19.17 -0.16 5.14
N THR A 136 -20.08 0.80 5.18
CA THR A 136 -21.53 0.57 5.25
C THR A 136 -22.18 1.27 4.08
N ASP A 137 -23.13 0.61 3.42
CA ASP A 137 -23.90 1.21 2.33
C ASP A 137 -25.09 2.04 2.84
N ALA A 138 -25.90 2.56 1.91
CA ALA A 138 -27.07 3.35 2.24
C ALA A 138 -28.18 2.56 2.94
N ASP A 139 -28.24 1.23 2.72
CA ASP A 139 -29.23 0.32 3.30
C ASP A 139 -28.79 -0.22 4.67
N GLY A 140 -27.58 0.12 5.13
CA GLY A 140 -27.01 -0.31 6.40
C GLY A 140 -26.26 -1.65 6.33
N ALA A 141 -26.09 -2.23 5.14
CA ALA A 141 -25.33 -3.45 4.96
C ALA A 141 -23.82 -3.18 5.09
N ASN A 142 -23.11 -4.08 5.78
CA ASN A 142 -21.69 -3.93 6.05
C ASN A 142 -20.82 -4.76 5.11
N PHE A 143 -19.70 -4.17 4.70
CA PHE A 143 -18.71 -4.79 3.84
C PHE A 143 -17.31 -4.52 4.37
N ILE A 144 -16.37 -5.41 4.04
CA ILE A 144 -14.94 -5.14 4.09
C ILE A 144 -14.50 -4.79 2.68
N GLN A 145 -14.04 -3.56 2.49
CA GLN A 145 -13.43 -3.10 1.23
C GLN A 145 -11.90 -3.15 1.36
N TRP A 146 -11.24 -3.81 0.42
CA TRP A 146 -9.78 -3.82 0.32
C TRP A 146 -9.29 -2.57 -0.41
N PHE A 147 -8.47 -1.76 0.25
CA PHE A 147 -7.94 -0.50 -0.31
C PHE A 147 -6.44 -0.55 -0.59
N ALA A 148 -5.69 -1.48 0.00
CA ALA A 148 -4.28 -1.67 -0.29
C ALA A 148 -3.89 -3.16 -0.30
N ALA A 149 -2.89 -3.49 -1.12
CA ALA A 149 -2.33 -4.83 -1.22
C ALA A 149 -0.85 -4.74 -1.61
N THR A 150 -0.07 -5.78 -1.29
CA THR A 150 1.27 -5.97 -1.84
C THR A 150 1.24 -6.16 -3.36
N ASP A 151 2.37 -5.88 -4.03
CA ASP A 151 2.47 -5.95 -5.49
C ASP A 151 2.06 -7.32 -6.07
N SER A 152 2.27 -8.40 -5.31
CA SER A 152 1.89 -9.77 -5.66
C SER A 152 0.38 -9.97 -5.85
N SER A 153 -0.46 -9.12 -5.26
CA SER A 153 -1.91 -9.35 -5.19
C SER A 153 -2.76 -8.08 -5.37
N LYS A 154 -2.32 -7.15 -6.24
CA LYS A 154 -3.07 -5.91 -6.57
C LYS A 154 -4.50 -6.13 -7.08
N ALA A 155 -4.82 -7.31 -7.60
CA ALA A 155 -6.17 -7.65 -8.07
C ALA A 155 -7.25 -7.60 -6.96
N VAL A 156 -6.83 -7.61 -5.68
CA VAL A 156 -7.72 -7.52 -4.51
C VAL A 156 -8.18 -6.08 -4.25
N VAL A 157 -7.43 -5.07 -4.70
CA VAL A 157 -7.78 -3.65 -4.48
C VAL A 157 -9.12 -3.32 -5.14
N ASP A 158 -9.95 -2.52 -4.47
CA ASP A 158 -11.34 -2.19 -4.84
C ASP A 158 -12.32 -3.37 -4.83
N LYS A 159 -11.90 -4.55 -4.34
CA LYS A 159 -12.80 -5.67 -4.10
C LYS A 159 -13.32 -5.64 -2.67
N PHE A 160 -14.43 -6.34 -2.47
CA PHE A 160 -15.11 -6.36 -1.17
C PHE A 160 -15.69 -7.72 -0.81
N VAL A 161 -15.95 -7.86 0.47
CA VAL A 161 -16.51 -9.04 1.14
C VAL A 161 -17.70 -8.58 1.99
N GLY A 162 -18.88 -9.17 1.81
CA GLY A 162 -20.07 -8.82 2.59
C GLY A 162 -20.16 -9.61 3.90
N GLU A 163 -20.86 -9.05 4.87
CA GLU A 163 -21.05 -9.62 6.21
C GLU A 163 -21.59 -11.05 6.25
N GLU A 164 -22.56 -11.35 5.37
CA GLU A 164 -23.19 -12.67 5.30
C GLU A 164 -22.43 -13.66 4.42
N THR A 165 -21.65 -13.16 3.45
CA THR A 165 -21.08 -13.98 2.36
C THR A 165 -19.62 -14.33 2.57
N GLY A 166 -18.98 -13.74 3.58
CA GLY A 166 -17.54 -13.68 3.64
C GLY A 166 -16.93 -14.07 4.96
N PHE A 167 -16.08 -15.11 4.93
CA PHE A 167 -15.33 -15.57 6.11
C PHE A 167 -14.56 -14.44 6.82
N THR A 168 -13.93 -13.55 6.05
CA THR A 168 -13.12 -12.44 6.59
C THR A 168 -13.89 -11.56 7.56
N PHE A 169 -15.22 -11.45 7.42
CA PHE A 169 -16.04 -10.61 8.29
C PHE A 169 -16.15 -11.17 9.72
N ASP A 170 -15.91 -12.46 9.93
CA ASP A 170 -15.96 -13.08 11.25
C ASP A 170 -14.92 -12.48 12.22
N VAL A 171 -13.90 -11.78 11.71
CA VAL A 171 -12.94 -11.03 12.54
C VAL A 171 -13.52 -9.80 13.22
N LEU A 172 -14.73 -9.37 12.82
CA LEU A 172 -15.44 -8.22 13.37
C LEU A 172 -16.61 -8.65 14.27
N LYS A 173 -16.92 -9.94 14.32
CA LYS A 173 -18.04 -10.49 15.10
C LYS A 173 -17.56 -10.90 16.49
N GLU A 174 -18.36 -10.60 17.50
CA GLU A 174 -18.13 -11.11 18.84
C GLU A 174 -18.36 -12.63 18.84
N VAL A 175 -17.43 -13.37 19.42
CA VAL A 175 -17.51 -14.82 19.51
C VAL A 175 -17.86 -15.20 20.94
N GLU A 176 -19.00 -15.86 21.10
CA GLU A 176 -19.35 -16.59 22.32
C GLU A 176 -18.51 -17.86 22.41
N LEU A 177 -17.83 -18.06 23.53
CA LEU A 177 -17.08 -19.28 23.80
C LEU A 177 -18.06 -20.38 24.23
N ASP A 178 -18.03 -21.53 23.55
CA ASP A 178 -18.77 -22.73 23.94
C ASP A 178 -17.79 -23.88 24.25
N PRO A 179 -17.66 -24.32 25.53
CA PRO A 179 -18.43 -23.86 26.69
C PRO A 179 -18.01 -22.46 27.18
N PRO A 180 -18.91 -21.73 27.88
CA PRO A 180 -18.64 -20.38 28.38
C PRO A 180 -17.38 -20.36 29.25
N ALA A 181 -16.38 -19.58 28.84
CA ALA A 181 -15.25 -19.31 29.71
C ALA A 181 -15.74 -18.52 30.93
N VAL A 182 -15.23 -18.84 32.11
CA VAL A 182 -15.52 -18.08 33.34
C VAL A 182 -14.27 -17.28 33.75
N ASP A 183 -14.48 -16.06 34.25
CA ASP A 183 -13.42 -15.23 34.83
C ASP A 183 -12.93 -15.80 36.18
N ALA A 184 -11.95 -15.13 36.79
CA ALA A 184 -11.37 -15.57 38.07
C ALA A 184 -12.41 -15.58 39.21
N GLU A 185 -13.52 -14.88 39.03
CA GLU A 185 -14.65 -14.72 39.93
C GLU A 185 -15.82 -15.68 39.62
N GLY A 186 -15.71 -16.50 38.56
CA GLY A 186 -16.72 -17.48 38.16
C GLY A 186 -17.87 -16.91 37.30
N ASN A 187 -17.77 -15.66 36.82
CA ASN A 187 -18.75 -15.07 35.91
C ASN A 187 -18.43 -15.44 34.46
N PRO A 188 -19.43 -15.64 33.60
CA PRO A 188 -19.19 -15.85 32.17
C PRO A 188 -18.46 -14.65 31.55
N VAL A 189 -17.36 -14.92 30.85
CA VAL A 189 -16.62 -13.94 30.07
C VAL A 189 -17.54 -13.44 28.95
N PRO A 190 -17.74 -12.12 28.80
CA PRO A 190 -18.60 -11.58 27.76
C PRO A 190 -18.05 -11.93 26.37
N PRO A 191 -18.93 -12.02 25.35
CA PRO A 191 -18.52 -12.19 23.97
C PRO A 191 -17.45 -11.15 23.60
N ALA A 192 -16.37 -11.61 22.97
CA ALA A 192 -15.26 -10.74 22.61
C ALA A 192 -14.91 -10.94 21.15
N ILE A 193 -14.42 -9.86 20.53
CA ILE A 193 -13.91 -9.91 19.16
C ILE A 193 -12.64 -10.76 19.15
N PRO A 194 -12.51 -11.71 18.20
CA PRO A 194 -11.38 -12.61 18.18
C PRO A 194 -10.07 -11.83 17.97
N PRO A 195 -8.99 -12.20 18.67
CA PRO A 195 -7.70 -11.50 18.52
C PRO A 195 -7.12 -11.61 17.10
N PHE A 196 -7.44 -12.70 16.42
CA PHE A 196 -7.19 -12.98 15.00
C PHE A 196 -8.04 -14.20 14.59
N VAL A 197 -8.15 -14.43 13.28
CA VAL A 197 -8.73 -15.65 12.71
C VAL A 197 -7.73 -16.27 11.74
N HIS A 198 -7.48 -17.57 11.88
CA HIS A 198 -6.53 -18.33 11.05
C HIS A 198 -7.24 -19.50 10.37
N VAL A 199 -7.13 -19.55 9.05
CA VAL A 199 -7.56 -20.68 8.21
C VAL A 199 -6.31 -21.38 7.69
N GLU A 200 -6.00 -22.55 8.25
CA GLU A 200 -4.81 -23.32 7.86
C GLU A 200 -4.87 -23.83 6.42
N ASN A 201 -6.07 -24.09 5.90
CA ASN A 201 -6.29 -24.55 4.54
C ASN A 201 -7.52 -23.86 3.94
N VAL A 202 -7.27 -22.83 3.13
CA VAL A 202 -8.31 -22.00 2.52
C VAL A 202 -9.27 -22.77 1.61
N ILE A 203 -8.87 -23.91 1.05
CA ILE A 203 -9.73 -24.73 0.19
C ILE A 203 -10.82 -25.43 1.00
N ARG A 204 -10.60 -25.64 2.30
CA ARG A 204 -11.57 -26.30 3.19
C ARG A 204 -12.61 -25.33 3.74
N GLU A 205 -12.40 -24.03 3.61
CA GLU A 205 -13.36 -23.01 4.06
C GLU A 205 -14.14 -22.46 2.85
N PRO A 206 -15.40 -22.88 2.65
CA PRO A 206 -16.19 -22.49 1.48
C PRO A 206 -16.56 -21.00 1.45
N ARG A 207 -16.50 -20.30 2.60
CA ARG A 207 -16.80 -18.86 2.70
C ARG A 207 -15.59 -17.97 2.38
N ILE A 208 -14.42 -18.53 2.07
CA ILE A 208 -13.27 -17.76 1.59
C ILE A 208 -13.56 -17.26 0.16
N LYS A 209 -13.48 -15.94 -0.02
CA LYS A 209 -13.61 -15.30 -1.32
C LYS A 209 -12.25 -15.14 -1.98
N TYR A 210 -12.09 -15.69 -3.18
CA TYR A 210 -10.90 -15.53 -4.01
C TYR A 210 -11.12 -14.43 -5.04
N PHE A 211 -10.21 -13.48 -5.14
CA PHE A 211 -10.25 -12.39 -6.13
C PHE A 211 -9.35 -12.65 -7.35
N GLY A 212 -8.75 -13.84 -7.41
CA GLY A 212 -7.96 -14.33 -8.51
C GLY A 212 -8.13 -15.84 -8.65
N ILE A 213 -7.12 -16.50 -9.21
CA ILE A 213 -7.12 -17.97 -9.35
C ILE A 213 -7.08 -18.59 -7.95
N PRO A 214 -8.04 -19.47 -7.57
CA PRO A 214 -8.01 -20.18 -6.30
C PRO A 214 -6.72 -21.01 -6.17
N ARG A 215 -6.02 -20.88 -5.04
CA ARG A 215 -4.77 -21.58 -4.75
C ARG A 215 -4.78 -22.16 -3.34
N MET A 216 -3.98 -23.20 -3.13
CA MET A 216 -3.75 -23.76 -1.80
C MET A 216 -2.87 -22.84 -0.95
N GLY A 217 -3.17 -22.77 0.33
CA GLY A 217 -2.43 -21.97 1.31
C GLY A 217 -3.23 -21.79 2.59
N ALA A 218 -2.75 -20.88 3.42
CA ALA A 218 -3.41 -20.43 4.63
C ALA A 218 -3.72 -18.93 4.55
N TYR A 219 -4.68 -18.51 5.37
CA TYR A 219 -5.13 -17.13 5.47
C TYR A 219 -5.21 -16.72 6.94
N LEU A 220 -4.61 -15.59 7.28
CA LEU A 220 -4.58 -15.05 8.63
C LEU A 220 -5.05 -13.60 8.61
N VAL A 221 -6.05 -13.28 9.42
CA VAL A 221 -6.68 -11.95 9.43
C VAL A 221 -6.91 -11.44 10.85
N LYS A 222 -6.83 -10.12 11.02
CA LYS A 222 -7.19 -9.40 12.24
C LYS A 222 -7.99 -8.14 11.93
N GLY A 223 -9.02 -7.89 12.73
CA GLY A 223 -9.73 -6.62 12.80
C GLY A 223 -9.11 -5.75 13.91
N ILE A 224 -8.87 -4.49 13.60
CA ILE A 224 -8.33 -3.49 14.52
C ILE A 224 -9.36 -2.38 14.62
N LYS A 225 -9.90 -2.19 15.82
CA LYS A 225 -10.75 -1.06 16.15
C LYS A 225 -9.89 0.19 16.33
N LEU A 226 -10.23 1.26 15.62
CA LEU A 226 -9.50 2.53 15.59
C LEU A 226 -10.44 3.67 15.99
N ASN A 227 -9.88 4.69 16.63
CA ASN A 227 -10.54 5.99 16.78
C ASN A 227 -10.19 6.83 15.55
N SER A 228 -11.06 6.86 14.56
CA SER A 228 -10.78 7.57 13.32
C SER A 228 -10.97 9.07 13.49
N TYR A 229 -10.03 9.82 12.92
CA TYR A 229 -10.08 11.28 12.82
C TYR A 229 -10.38 11.76 11.40
N LEU A 230 -10.48 10.85 10.42
CA LEU A 230 -10.74 11.17 9.02
C LEU A 230 -12.24 11.19 8.71
N HIS A 231 -12.96 12.10 9.37
CA HIS A 231 -14.38 12.35 9.11
C HIS A 231 -14.68 13.84 9.24
N ASP A 232 -15.70 14.34 8.54
CA ASP A 232 -15.96 15.79 8.47
C ASP A 232 -16.27 16.42 9.84
N ASP A 233 -16.94 15.68 10.74
CA ASP A 233 -17.26 16.17 12.08
C ASP A 233 -16.04 16.43 12.97
N VAL A 234 -14.85 15.93 12.58
CA VAL A 234 -13.59 16.20 13.30
C VAL A 234 -13.27 17.70 13.35
N ALA A 235 -13.77 18.46 12.37
CA ALA A 235 -13.56 19.89 12.27
C ALA A 235 -14.59 20.74 13.04
N GLN A 236 -15.63 20.14 13.65
CA GLN A 236 -16.81 20.86 14.14
C GLN A 236 -16.78 21.27 15.63
N GLY A 237 -15.61 21.30 16.30
CA GLY A 237 -15.55 21.76 17.71
C GLY A 237 -14.14 21.89 18.30
N ASP A 238 -14.07 22.34 19.56
CA ASP A 238 -12.80 22.47 20.33
C ASP A 238 -12.20 21.11 20.73
N ALA A 239 -13.05 20.09 20.88
CA ALA A 239 -12.61 18.71 20.99
C ALA A 239 -12.56 18.13 19.58
N MET A 240 -11.50 17.40 19.22
CA MET A 240 -11.46 16.60 17.99
C MET A 240 -12.25 15.31 18.25
N PRO A 241 -13.55 15.22 17.90
CA PRO A 241 -14.30 13.99 18.07
C PRO A 241 -13.66 12.89 17.22
N THR A 242 -13.91 11.66 17.63
CA THR A 242 -13.46 10.47 16.90
C THR A 242 -14.67 9.59 16.62
N VAL A 243 -14.67 8.97 15.45
CA VAL A 243 -15.67 7.96 15.07
C VAL A 243 -15.00 6.59 15.12
N GLU A 244 -15.73 5.61 15.64
CA GLU A 244 -15.25 4.23 15.59
C GLU A 244 -15.08 3.77 14.14
N SER A 245 -13.88 3.28 13.82
CA SER A 245 -13.56 2.70 12.52
C SER A 245 -12.85 1.36 12.69
N TRP A 246 -12.83 0.56 11.62
CA TRP A 246 -12.25 -0.76 11.60
C TRP A 246 -11.24 -0.90 10.47
N LEU A 247 -9.99 -1.18 10.84
CA LEU A 247 -8.92 -1.58 9.92
C LEU A 247 -8.79 -3.10 9.94
N ILE A 248 -8.88 -3.72 8.77
CA ILE A 248 -8.72 -5.15 8.58
C ILE A 248 -7.36 -5.40 7.97
N VAL A 249 -6.55 -6.23 8.61
CA VAL A 249 -5.23 -6.62 8.13
C VAL A 249 -5.23 -8.11 7.86
N ALA A 250 -4.85 -8.51 6.65
CA ALA A 250 -4.79 -9.90 6.26
C ALA A 250 -3.47 -10.25 5.59
N VAL A 251 -2.98 -11.47 5.83
CA VAL A 251 -1.83 -12.06 5.17
C VAL A 251 -2.15 -13.48 4.70
N ASP A 252 -1.53 -13.92 3.62
CA ASP A 252 -1.75 -15.27 3.08
C ASP A 252 -0.47 -15.96 2.58
N THR A 253 -0.56 -17.28 2.45
CA THR A 253 0.48 -18.13 1.88
C THR A 253 0.00 -18.82 0.60
N LEU A 254 -0.88 -18.17 -0.17
CA LEU A 254 -1.50 -18.73 -1.37
C LEU A 254 -0.44 -19.04 -2.43
N GLY A 255 -0.32 -20.32 -2.77
CA GLY A 255 0.71 -20.83 -3.68
C GLY A 255 1.88 -21.53 -2.96
N ALA A 256 2.12 -21.23 -1.68
CA ALA A 256 3.12 -21.91 -0.87
C ALA A 256 2.57 -23.14 -0.14
N ALA A 257 1.24 -23.30 -0.06
CA ALA A 257 0.56 -24.46 0.52
C ALA A 257 0.99 -24.84 1.95
N ARG A 258 1.34 -23.83 2.78
CA ARG A 258 1.75 -24.01 4.18
C ARG A 258 0.87 -23.22 5.16
N PRO A 259 0.61 -23.73 6.37
CA PRO A 259 -0.04 -22.96 7.43
C PRO A 259 0.91 -21.92 8.06
N PHE A 260 0.33 -20.96 8.77
CA PHE A 260 1.09 -20.08 9.67
C PHE A 260 1.38 -20.80 10.99
N ASN A 261 2.63 -20.76 11.43
CA ASN A 261 3.03 -21.30 12.73
C ASN A 261 2.87 -20.25 13.85
N GLY A 262 3.09 -20.65 15.11
CA GLY A 262 2.94 -19.77 16.26
C GLY A 262 3.85 -18.53 16.24
N ASP A 263 5.05 -18.63 15.68
CA ASP A 263 5.96 -17.49 15.56
C ASP A 263 5.49 -16.51 14.48
N ASN A 264 4.96 -17.01 13.35
CA ASN A 264 4.35 -16.17 12.33
C ASN A 264 3.15 -15.40 12.91
N ILE A 265 2.28 -16.09 13.66
CA ILE A 265 1.11 -15.46 14.30
C ILE A 265 1.55 -14.39 15.31
N ARG A 266 2.61 -14.65 16.08
CA ARG A 266 3.15 -13.69 17.05
C ARG A 266 3.67 -12.43 16.37
N GLU A 267 4.46 -12.57 15.31
CA GLU A 267 4.95 -11.42 14.54
C GLU A 267 3.80 -10.68 13.85
N PHE A 268 2.81 -11.40 13.30
CA PHE A 268 1.60 -10.79 12.75
C PHE A 268 0.90 -9.90 13.78
N LEU A 269 0.65 -10.41 14.99
CA LEU A 269 0.00 -9.65 16.06
C LEU A 269 0.82 -8.41 16.51
N LYS A 270 2.15 -8.54 16.59
CA LYS A 270 3.07 -7.43 16.91
C LYS A 270 3.01 -6.31 15.87
N TRP A 271 3.12 -6.66 14.59
CA TRP A 271 3.17 -5.67 13.51
C TRP A 271 1.80 -5.08 13.18
N THR A 272 0.71 -5.85 13.32
CA THR A 272 -0.65 -5.31 13.21
C THR A 272 -0.96 -4.30 14.31
N ALA A 273 -0.53 -4.53 15.55
CA ALA A 273 -0.68 -3.56 16.63
C ALA A 273 0.10 -2.27 16.34
N THR A 274 1.33 -2.39 15.84
CA THR A 274 2.16 -1.24 15.42
C THR A 274 1.49 -0.45 14.30
N LEU A 275 0.92 -1.14 13.32
CA LEU A 275 0.20 -0.50 12.22
C LEU A 275 -1.06 0.23 12.72
N GLY A 276 -1.85 -0.37 13.61
CA GLY A 276 -3.02 0.29 14.18
C GLY A 276 -2.68 1.60 14.89
N GLU A 277 -1.63 1.58 15.72
CA GLU A 277 -1.09 2.76 16.39
C GLU A 277 -0.64 3.83 15.38
N ALA A 278 0.10 3.42 14.34
CA ALA A 278 0.60 4.33 13.32
C ALA A 278 -0.51 4.98 12.50
N VAL A 279 -1.55 4.24 12.14
CA VAL A 279 -2.71 4.77 11.40
C VAL A 279 -3.43 5.81 12.25
N GLU A 280 -3.74 5.52 13.52
CA GLU A 280 -4.42 6.47 14.40
C GLU A 280 -3.58 7.76 14.61
N GLN A 281 -2.27 7.62 14.79
CA GLN A 281 -1.37 8.78 14.90
C GLN A 281 -1.28 9.58 13.60
N TYR A 282 -1.22 8.90 12.45
CA TYR A 282 -1.23 9.55 11.14
C TYR A 282 -2.52 10.35 10.92
N GLU A 283 -3.68 9.73 11.15
CA GLU A 283 -4.99 10.38 11.00
C GLU A 283 -5.10 11.60 11.91
N LYS A 284 -4.66 11.47 13.17
CA LYS A 284 -4.68 12.58 14.13
C LYS A 284 -3.81 13.76 13.68
N ARG A 285 -2.57 13.51 13.24
CA ARG A 285 -1.68 14.57 12.73
C ARG A 285 -2.27 15.25 11.50
N THR A 286 -2.82 14.47 10.57
CA THR A 286 -3.49 14.97 9.37
C THR A 286 -4.70 15.81 9.74
N ALA A 287 -5.55 15.35 10.66
CA ALA A 287 -6.73 16.08 11.09
C ALA A 287 -6.37 17.42 11.72
N VAL A 288 -5.40 17.45 12.65
CA VAL A 288 -4.89 18.70 13.26
C VAL A 288 -4.43 19.69 12.18
N ALA A 289 -3.60 19.24 11.24
CA ALA A 289 -3.09 20.10 10.17
C ALA A 289 -4.21 20.68 9.30
N GLN A 290 -5.24 19.88 8.99
CA GLN A 290 -6.36 20.33 8.15
C GLN A 290 -7.37 21.21 8.87
N ILE A 291 -7.63 20.96 10.16
CA ILE A 291 -8.47 21.83 10.98
C ILE A 291 -7.87 23.23 11.05
N GLU A 292 -6.55 23.34 11.25
CA GLU A 292 -5.86 24.63 11.28
C GLU A 292 -5.94 25.35 9.93
N LEU A 293 -5.84 24.63 8.80
CA LEU A 293 -6.06 25.20 7.47
C LEU A 293 -7.51 25.68 7.29
N ARG A 294 -8.50 24.87 7.65
CA ARG A 294 -9.93 25.24 7.54
C ARG A 294 -10.28 26.49 8.36
N LYS A 295 -9.75 26.64 9.57
CA LYS A 295 -9.95 27.85 10.40
C LYS A 295 -9.46 29.14 9.74
N VAL A 296 -8.42 29.06 8.92
CA VAL A 296 -7.94 30.21 8.13
C VAL A 296 -8.94 30.51 7.03
N ASP A 297 -9.39 29.49 6.30
CA ASP A 297 -10.34 29.64 5.18
C ASP A 297 -11.73 30.12 5.62
N GLU A 298 -12.23 29.66 6.78
CA GLU A 298 -13.54 30.01 7.34
C GLU A 298 -13.76 31.52 7.47
N ARG A 299 -12.70 32.29 7.72
CA ARG A 299 -12.77 33.76 7.85
C ARG A 299 -13.25 34.43 6.57
N ASP A 300 -12.97 33.82 5.42
CA ASP A 300 -13.27 34.37 4.10
C ASP A 300 -14.47 33.67 3.43
N VAL A 301 -14.99 32.57 4.01
CA VAL A 301 -16.10 31.78 3.43
C VAL A 301 -17.32 32.65 3.16
N LYS A 302 -17.73 33.48 4.13
CA LYS A 302 -18.89 34.36 3.96
C LYS A 302 -18.71 35.35 2.81
N GLY A 303 -17.55 36.01 2.75
CA GLY A 303 -17.26 36.97 1.68
C GLY A 303 -17.25 36.31 0.30
N LYS A 304 -16.69 35.09 0.19
CA LYS A 304 -16.73 34.29 -1.04
C LYS A 304 -18.17 33.92 -1.43
N LEU A 305 -18.99 33.51 -0.47
CA LEU A 305 -20.39 33.16 -0.70
C LEU A 305 -21.22 34.36 -1.15
N ASP A 306 -21.05 35.51 -0.50
CA ASP A 306 -21.74 36.76 -0.86
C ASP A 306 -21.36 37.19 -2.29
N ALA A 307 -20.07 37.11 -2.67
CA ALA A 307 -19.60 37.42 -4.01
C ALA A 307 -20.16 36.47 -5.09
N ILE A 308 -20.28 35.18 -4.77
CA ILE A 308 -20.94 34.19 -5.65
C ILE A 308 -22.41 34.56 -5.84
N LYS A 309 -23.14 34.82 -4.76
CA LYS A 309 -24.57 35.19 -4.78
C LYS A 309 -24.81 36.49 -5.56
N GLU A 310 -23.95 37.49 -5.40
CA GLU A 310 -23.99 38.73 -6.18
C GLU A 310 -23.77 38.48 -7.68
N THR A 311 -22.78 37.65 -8.04
CA THR A 311 -22.52 37.29 -9.44
C THR A 311 -23.69 36.54 -10.06
N ILE A 312 -24.36 35.66 -9.31
CA ILE A 312 -25.56 34.95 -9.74
C ILE A 312 -26.70 35.93 -10.02
N ALA A 313 -26.98 36.85 -9.11
CA ALA A 313 -28.04 37.85 -9.29
C ALA A 313 -27.76 38.77 -10.50
N ALA A 314 -26.49 39.14 -10.71
CA ALA A 314 -26.09 39.89 -11.91
C ALA A 314 -26.30 39.07 -13.20
N ASN A 315 -26.01 37.77 -13.16
CA ASN A 315 -26.24 36.88 -14.30
C ASN A 315 -27.74 36.71 -14.63
N GLU A 316 -28.63 36.65 -13.64
CA GLU A 316 -30.09 36.63 -13.89
C GLU A 316 -30.57 37.85 -14.68
N THR A 317 -30.05 39.04 -14.35
CA THR A 317 -30.34 40.26 -15.10
C THR A 317 -29.83 40.18 -16.55
N ARG A 318 -28.65 39.60 -16.76
CA ARG A 318 -28.07 39.40 -18.11
C ARG A 318 -28.88 38.39 -18.94
N VAL A 319 -29.37 37.32 -18.32
CA VAL A 319 -30.26 36.35 -18.97
C VAL A 319 -31.56 37.02 -19.41
N ALA A 320 -32.21 37.78 -18.51
CA ALA A 320 -33.45 38.49 -18.82
C ALA A 320 -33.30 39.45 -20.01
N ASN A 321 -32.20 40.19 -20.06
CA ASN A 321 -31.90 41.10 -21.17
C ASN A 321 -31.61 40.36 -22.48
N ALA A 322 -30.99 39.17 -22.43
CA ALA A 322 -30.64 38.40 -23.63
C ALA A 322 -31.86 37.81 -24.35
N VAL A 323 -32.94 37.56 -23.61
CA VAL A 323 -34.19 37.01 -24.15
C VAL A 323 -35.27 38.07 -24.38
N GLU A 324 -34.96 39.33 -24.10
CA GLU A 324 -35.85 40.45 -24.35
C GLU A 324 -36.12 40.61 -25.86
N GLY A 325 -37.40 40.65 -26.24
CA GLY A 325 -37.82 40.78 -27.64
C GLY A 325 -37.86 39.48 -28.45
N ILE A 326 -37.74 38.31 -27.81
CA ILE A 326 -38.04 37.01 -28.46
C ILE A 326 -39.52 36.69 -28.24
N ASP A 327 -40.32 36.75 -29.33
CA ASP A 327 -41.76 36.50 -29.29
C ASP A 327 -42.12 35.00 -29.31
N ASP A 328 -41.26 34.16 -29.89
CA ASP A 328 -41.43 32.72 -29.92
C ASP A 328 -41.04 32.13 -28.56
N GLU A 329 -42.03 31.62 -27.82
CA GLU A 329 -41.87 31.10 -26.47
C GLU A 329 -40.94 29.87 -26.39
N ALA A 330 -40.95 29.01 -27.41
CA ALA A 330 -40.05 27.85 -27.47
C ALA A 330 -38.61 28.28 -27.74
N ARG A 331 -38.42 29.21 -28.69
CA ARG A 331 -37.10 29.80 -28.97
C ARG A 331 -36.57 30.58 -27.77
N LYS A 332 -37.45 31.31 -27.08
CA LYS A 332 -37.12 32.08 -25.88
C LYS A 332 -36.61 31.18 -24.77
N ALA A 333 -37.29 30.06 -24.49
CA ALA A 333 -36.88 29.10 -23.47
C ALA A 333 -35.51 28.48 -23.75
N VAL A 334 -35.22 28.11 -25.01
CA VAL A 334 -33.91 27.55 -25.40
C VAL A 334 -32.80 28.58 -25.25
N GLU A 335 -33.04 29.82 -25.68
CA GLU A 335 -32.04 30.89 -25.55
C GLU A 335 -31.80 31.25 -24.09
N GLU A 336 -32.86 31.32 -23.27
CA GLU A 336 -32.76 31.55 -21.82
C GLU A 336 -31.88 30.50 -21.15
N ALA A 337 -32.18 29.22 -21.40
CA ALA A 337 -31.43 28.09 -20.84
C ALA A 337 -29.96 28.14 -21.30
N THR A 338 -29.71 28.40 -22.58
CA THR A 338 -28.35 28.40 -23.12
C THR A 338 -27.50 29.57 -22.59
N VAL A 339 -28.06 30.78 -22.54
CA VAL A 339 -27.34 31.94 -22.00
C VAL A 339 -27.06 31.74 -20.52
N LYS A 340 -28.04 31.26 -19.75
CA LYS A 340 -27.85 30.93 -18.33
C LYS A 340 -26.75 29.91 -18.14
N ALA A 341 -26.74 28.85 -18.95
CA ALA A 341 -25.73 27.80 -18.91
C ALA A 341 -24.32 28.32 -19.21
N GLN A 342 -24.17 29.19 -20.22
CA GLN A 342 -22.87 29.79 -20.51
C GLN A 342 -22.36 30.65 -19.34
N LEU A 343 -23.22 31.48 -18.76
CA LEU A 343 -22.83 32.37 -17.64
C LEU A 343 -22.43 31.58 -16.38
N VAL A 344 -23.14 30.50 -16.08
CA VAL A 344 -22.79 29.63 -14.93
C VAL A 344 -21.53 28.80 -15.24
N HIS A 345 -21.30 28.42 -16.49
CA HIS A 345 -20.06 27.76 -16.90
C HIS A 345 -18.83 28.68 -16.79
N ASP A 346 -18.96 29.95 -17.16
CA ASP A 346 -17.91 30.96 -16.97
C ASP A 346 -17.62 31.16 -15.47
N LEU A 347 -18.67 31.14 -14.63
CA LEU A 347 -18.54 31.20 -13.17
C LEU A 347 -17.81 29.97 -12.60
N LEU A 348 -18.12 28.76 -13.08
CA LEU A 348 -17.38 27.55 -12.69
C LEU A 348 -15.91 27.65 -13.07
N THR A 349 -15.62 28.15 -14.27
CA THR A 349 -14.25 28.31 -14.78
C THR A 349 -13.42 29.24 -13.89
N SER A 350 -14.00 30.32 -13.37
CA SER A 350 -13.31 31.23 -12.44
C SER A 350 -13.09 30.65 -11.05
N HIS A 351 -13.73 29.53 -10.71
CA HIS A 351 -13.64 28.86 -9.40
C HIS A 351 -12.87 27.53 -9.43
N LEU A 352 -12.17 27.21 -10.54
CA LEU A 352 -11.44 25.96 -10.67
C LEU A 352 -10.33 25.79 -9.62
N ASP A 353 -9.59 26.84 -9.30
CA ASP A 353 -8.56 26.81 -8.25
C ASP A 353 -9.16 26.50 -6.87
N ALA A 354 -10.36 27.03 -6.59
CA ALA A 354 -11.06 26.75 -5.35
C ALA A 354 -11.57 25.30 -5.29
N LEU A 355 -12.00 24.71 -6.41
CA LEU A 355 -12.29 23.27 -6.49
C LEU A 355 -11.03 22.41 -6.36
N HIS A 356 -9.89 22.88 -6.88
CA HIS A 356 -8.62 22.20 -6.71
C HIS A 356 -8.22 22.13 -5.24
N ILE A 357 -8.39 23.23 -4.49
CA ILE A 357 -8.13 23.27 -3.04
C ILE A 357 -9.01 22.25 -2.31
N VAL A 358 -10.29 22.13 -2.68
CA VAL A 358 -11.18 21.07 -2.14
C VAL A 358 -10.56 19.68 -2.36
N GLY A 359 -10.02 19.41 -3.55
CA GLY A 359 -9.30 18.16 -3.87
C GLY A 359 -8.01 17.91 -3.07
N THR A 360 -7.42 18.95 -2.46
CA THR A 360 -6.26 18.78 -1.58
C THR A 360 -6.63 18.29 -0.18
N SER A 361 -7.91 18.32 0.20
CA SER A 361 -8.39 17.87 1.50
C SER A 361 -8.20 16.35 1.67
N LEU A 362 -7.81 15.95 2.89
CA LEU A 362 -7.54 14.58 3.30
C LEU A 362 -8.71 14.07 4.13
N ILE A 363 -9.34 14.95 4.90
CA ILE A 363 -10.60 14.71 5.58
C ILE A 363 -11.72 14.62 4.53
N PRO A 364 -12.45 13.50 4.46
CA PRO A 364 -13.61 13.35 3.58
C PRO A 364 -14.72 14.35 3.92
N PHE A 365 -15.42 14.82 2.90
CA PHE A 365 -16.63 15.62 3.07
C PHE A 365 -17.87 14.77 3.31
N LYS A 366 -18.95 15.40 3.83
CA LYS A 366 -20.26 14.74 3.99
C LYS A 366 -20.90 14.38 2.64
N ALA A 367 -21.84 13.45 2.70
CA ALA A 367 -22.50 12.88 1.52
C ALA A 367 -23.02 13.91 0.50
N PRO A 368 -23.66 15.04 0.88
CA PRO A 368 -24.16 16.02 -0.11
C PRO A 368 -23.06 16.62 -0.99
N VAL A 369 -21.91 16.92 -0.40
CA VAL A 369 -20.73 17.44 -1.11
C VAL A 369 -20.15 16.35 -2.02
N LEU A 370 -20.02 15.11 -1.53
CA LEU A 370 -19.52 14.00 -2.34
C LEU A 370 -20.43 13.69 -3.54
N LYS A 371 -21.75 13.73 -3.35
CA LYS A 371 -22.76 13.57 -4.40
C LYS A 371 -22.66 14.66 -5.46
N THR A 372 -22.53 15.92 -5.02
CA THR A 372 -22.34 17.07 -5.92
C THR A 372 -21.07 16.95 -6.74
N LEU A 373 -19.94 16.62 -6.10
CA LEU A 373 -18.66 16.42 -6.79
C LEU A 373 -18.74 15.27 -7.80
N ALA A 374 -19.36 14.14 -7.43
CA ALA A 374 -19.55 13.00 -8.31
C ALA A 374 -20.40 13.35 -9.55
N ALA A 375 -21.55 14.02 -9.35
CA ALA A 375 -22.43 14.45 -10.42
C ALA A 375 -21.73 15.45 -11.37
N GLY A 376 -20.96 16.38 -10.82
CA GLY A 376 -20.17 17.34 -11.60
C GLY A 376 -19.11 16.67 -12.46
N LEU A 377 -18.36 15.71 -11.90
CA LEU A 377 -17.38 14.93 -12.66
C LEU A 377 -18.04 14.15 -13.80
N VAL A 378 -19.15 13.46 -13.55
CA VAL A 378 -19.88 12.70 -14.60
C VAL A 378 -20.25 13.59 -15.79
N LEU A 379 -20.68 14.83 -15.54
CA LEU A 379 -21.00 15.78 -16.61
C LEU A 379 -19.76 16.27 -17.39
N LEU A 380 -18.61 16.44 -16.73
CA LEU A 380 -17.41 17.06 -17.30
C LEU A 380 -16.58 16.22 -18.29
N GLY A 381 -17.10 15.12 -18.85
CA GLY A 381 -16.34 14.33 -19.82
C GLY A 381 -17.08 14.11 -21.13
N ASP A 382 -16.39 14.32 -22.25
CA ASP A 382 -16.82 13.90 -23.59
C ASP A 382 -16.98 12.35 -23.66
N ASP A 383 -16.21 11.64 -22.83
CA ASP A 383 -16.36 10.24 -22.40
C ASP A 383 -16.50 10.19 -20.86
N GLY A 384 -17.53 10.86 -20.32
CA GLY A 384 -17.80 11.10 -18.87
C GLY A 384 -17.20 10.08 -17.89
N PHE A 385 -16.72 10.58 -16.74
CA PHE A 385 -16.32 9.69 -15.64
C PHE A 385 -17.43 8.66 -15.42
N ALA A 386 -17.10 7.38 -15.55
CA ALA A 386 -18.11 6.35 -15.42
C ALA A 386 -18.50 6.24 -13.95
N LYS A 387 -19.67 5.66 -13.66
CA LYS A 387 -20.12 5.44 -12.29
C LYS A 387 -19.03 4.78 -11.41
N LYS A 388 -18.28 3.82 -11.97
CA LYS A 388 -17.14 3.13 -11.30
C LYS A 388 -15.98 4.05 -10.87
N ASP A 389 -15.83 5.21 -11.49
CA ASP A 389 -14.73 6.14 -11.26
C ASP A 389 -15.04 7.12 -10.13
N VAL A 390 -16.33 7.29 -9.81
CA VAL A 390 -16.83 8.24 -8.79
C VAL A 390 -17.53 7.55 -7.61
N VAL A 391 -17.96 6.30 -7.78
CA VAL A 391 -18.68 5.50 -6.78
C VAL A 391 -17.81 4.36 -6.23
N ASN A 392 -17.94 4.09 -4.93
CA ASN A 392 -17.36 2.92 -4.29
C ASN A 392 -18.12 1.64 -4.72
N ALA A 393 -17.39 0.65 -5.22
CA ALA A 393 -17.98 -0.59 -5.70
C ALA A 393 -18.71 -1.41 -4.62
N ALA A 394 -18.34 -1.25 -3.35
CA ALA A 394 -18.97 -1.94 -2.22
C ALA A 394 -20.26 -1.25 -1.78
N THR A 395 -20.24 0.08 -1.60
CA THR A 395 -21.37 0.82 -1.02
C THR A 395 -22.32 1.39 -2.06
N LEU A 396 -21.93 1.40 -3.34
CA LEU A 396 -22.64 2.06 -4.43
C LEU A 396 -22.87 3.58 -4.21
N MET A 397 -22.14 4.17 -3.27
CA MET A 397 -22.18 5.59 -2.94
C MET A 397 -20.89 6.30 -3.40
N PRO A 398 -20.95 7.60 -3.75
CA PRO A 398 -19.78 8.41 -3.97
C PRO A 398 -18.78 8.32 -2.81
N SER A 399 -17.49 8.16 -3.10
CA SER A 399 -16.46 8.08 -2.06
C SER A 399 -15.30 9.03 -2.32
N TRP A 400 -14.74 9.56 -1.23
CA TRP A 400 -13.67 10.55 -1.33
C TRP A 400 -12.43 10.03 -2.05
N ASP A 401 -12.02 8.78 -1.80
CA ASP A 401 -10.86 8.16 -2.47
C ASP A 401 -11.03 8.05 -3.98
N LYS A 402 -12.27 7.92 -4.47
CA LYS A 402 -12.59 7.87 -5.90
C LYS A 402 -12.62 9.26 -6.52
N LEU A 403 -13.13 10.25 -5.80
CA LEU A 403 -13.32 11.62 -6.30
C LEU A 403 -12.03 12.45 -6.26
N ARG A 404 -11.30 12.39 -5.15
CA ARG A 404 -10.18 13.28 -4.85
C ARG A 404 -9.10 13.35 -5.94
N PRO A 405 -8.65 12.23 -6.55
CA PRO A 405 -7.61 12.28 -7.59
C PRO A 405 -7.99 13.13 -8.81
N TRP A 406 -9.30 13.24 -9.09
CA TRP A 406 -9.83 13.96 -10.23
C TRP A 406 -10.02 15.45 -9.99
N LEU A 407 -10.03 15.88 -8.73
CA LEU A 407 -10.22 17.29 -8.33
C LEU A 407 -8.89 18.07 -8.38
N THR A 408 -8.04 17.78 -9.34
CA THR A 408 -6.78 18.50 -9.56
C THR A 408 -6.89 19.41 -10.76
N ASN A 409 -6.23 20.56 -10.75
CA ASN A 409 -6.20 21.45 -11.91
C ASN A 409 -5.71 20.76 -13.19
N ALA A 410 -4.80 19.79 -13.06
CA ALA A 410 -4.34 18.97 -14.18
C ALA A 410 -5.48 18.20 -14.88
N HIS A 411 -6.56 17.86 -14.16
CA HIS A 411 -7.69 17.11 -14.69
C HIS A 411 -8.91 17.98 -14.96
N LEU A 412 -9.19 18.94 -14.07
CA LEU A 412 -10.36 19.81 -14.15
C LEU A 412 -10.22 20.87 -15.25
N VAL A 413 -9.09 21.60 -15.30
CA VAL A 413 -8.94 22.75 -16.21
C VAL A 413 -9.13 22.35 -17.68
N PRO A 414 -8.45 21.31 -18.21
CA PRO A 414 -8.62 20.94 -19.61
C PRO A 414 -10.04 20.48 -19.94
N ARG A 415 -10.71 19.81 -18.98
CA ARG A 415 -12.08 19.28 -19.17
C ARG A 415 -13.13 20.38 -19.16
N VAL A 416 -13.05 21.29 -18.19
CA VAL A 416 -13.97 22.43 -18.11
C VAL A 416 -13.79 23.32 -19.34
N GLN A 417 -12.56 23.58 -19.78
CA GLN A 417 -12.32 24.38 -21.00
C GLN A 417 -12.79 23.71 -22.30
N ALA A 418 -12.77 22.38 -22.36
CA ALA A 418 -13.25 21.62 -23.52
C ALA A 418 -14.78 21.41 -23.51
N PHE A 419 -15.43 21.60 -22.37
CA PHE A 419 -16.84 21.30 -22.17
C PHE A 419 -17.75 22.15 -23.06
N GLN A 420 -18.67 21.49 -23.77
CA GLN A 420 -19.62 22.14 -24.67
C GLN A 420 -21.02 22.15 -24.07
N VAL A 421 -21.48 23.34 -23.67
CA VAL A 421 -22.78 23.57 -23.03
C VAL A 421 -23.97 23.05 -23.85
N ARG A 422 -23.90 23.12 -25.19
CA ARG A 422 -25.00 22.74 -26.09
C ARG A 422 -25.03 21.25 -26.45
N SER A 423 -24.05 20.45 -26.03
CA SER A 423 -23.91 19.06 -26.46
C SER A 423 -23.74 18.08 -25.29
N VAL A 424 -24.39 18.36 -24.16
CA VAL A 424 -24.35 17.49 -22.98
C VAL A 424 -25.14 16.21 -23.25
N PRO A 425 -24.55 15.00 -23.13
CA PRO A 425 -25.26 13.75 -23.37
C PRO A 425 -26.36 13.50 -22.32
N LEU A 426 -27.58 13.14 -22.77
CA LEU A 426 -28.70 12.84 -21.87
C LEU A 426 -28.43 11.67 -20.91
N ALA A 427 -27.60 10.71 -21.33
CA ALA A 427 -27.15 9.63 -20.45
C ALA A 427 -26.30 10.14 -19.26
N ALA A 428 -25.45 11.14 -19.51
CA ALA A 428 -24.66 11.79 -18.46
C ALA A 428 -25.57 12.62 -17.54
N VAL A 429 -26.57 13.31 -18.09
CA VAL A 429 -27.60 14.03 -17.32
C VAL A 429 -28.37 13.09 -16.39
N ALA A 430 -28.83 11.94 -16.90
CA ALA A 430 -29.55 10.95 -16.10
C ALA A 430 -28.70 10.42 -14.93
N LEU A 431 -27.44 10.07 -15.20
CA LEU A 431 -26.51 9.60 -14.15
C LEU A 431 -26.16 10.71 -13.14
N ALA A 432 -25.96 11.95 -13.61
CA ALA A 432 -25.69 13.08 -12.72
C ALA A 432 -26.88 13.36 -11.79
N LYS A 433 -28.12 13.30 -12.30
CA LYS A 433 -29.34 13.41 -11.47
C LYS A 433 -29.48 12.26 -10.49
N GLU A 434 -29.21 11.02 -10.91
CA GLU A 434 -29.21 9.85 -10.02
C GLU A 434 -28.22 10.02 -8.85
N LEU A 435 -26.99 10.47 -9.15
CA LEU A 435 -25.95 10.66 -8.13
C LEU A 435 -26.26 11.85 -7.20
N LEU A 436 -26.80 12.94 -7.76
CA LEU A 436 -27.13 14.13 -6.99
C LEU A 436 -28.29 13.85 -6.02
N GLY A 437 -29.34 13.16 -6.47
CA GLY A 437 -30.53 12.85 -5.67
C GLY A 437 -31.18 14.12 -5.10
N ASP A 438 -31.54 14.09 -3.82
CA ASP A 438 -32.27 15.17 -3.14
C ASP A 438 -31.36 16.27 -2.54
N VAL A 439 -30.10 16.37 -2.98
CA VAL A 439 -29.17 17.39 -2.47
C VAL A 439 -29.65 18.79 -2.85
N GLY A 440 -29.79 19.66 -1.86
CA GLY A 440 -30.11 21.08 -2.03
C GLY A 440 -28.88 21.99 -1.99
N ALA A 441 -29.09 23.28 -2.32
CA ALA A 441 -28.03 24.29 -2.27
C ALA A 441 -27.49 24.51 -0.84
N ASP A 442 -28.39 24.49 0.16
CA ASP A 442 -28.04 24.69 1.57
C ASP A 442 -27.15 23.57 2.12
N ASP A 443 -27.22 22.37 1.54
CA ASP A 443 -26.41 21.22 1.96
C ASP A 443 -24.93 21.35 1.56
N VAL A 444 -24.61 22.27 0.64
CA VAL A 444 -23.27 22.42 0.04
C VAL A 444 -22.67 23.82 0.15
N GLU A 445 -23.42 24.84 0.56
CA GLU A 445 -22.93 26.22 0.58
C GLU A 445 -21.86 26.50 1.65
N LEU A 446 -22.01 25.91 2.84
CA LEU A 446 -21.10 26.16 3.99
C LEU A 446 -19.78 25.37 3.91
N PRO A 447 -19.75 24.08 3.53
CA PRO A 447 -18.52 23.30 3.54
C PRO A 447 -17.48 23.79 2.54
N ALA A 448 -17.92 24.30 1.38
CA ALA A 448 -17.05 24.84 0.35
C ALA A 448 -17.86 25.69 -0.66
N PRO A 449 -17.70 27.03 -0.71
CA PRO A 449 -18.42 27.89 -1.64
C PRO A 449 -18.24 27.51 -3.12
N SER A 450 -17.09 26.95 -3.49
CA SER A 450 -16.83 26.45 -4.85
C SER A 450 -17.71 25.24 -5.22
N VAL A 451 -18.13 24.45 -4.25
CA VAL A 451 -19.05 23.32 -4.45
C VAL A 451 -20.47 23.82 -4.72
N LEU A 452 -20.88 24.95 -4.15
CA LEU A 452 -22.15 25.61 -4.51
C LEU A 452 -22.16 26.03 -5.99
N VAL A 453 -21.06 26.61 -6.48
CA VAL A 453 -20.92 26.95 -7.90
C VAL A 453 -21.06 25.70 -8.77
N LEU A 454 -20.41 24.60 -8.38
CA LEU A 454 -20.52 23.32 -9.09
C LEU A 454 -21.96 22.77 -9.05
N TYR A 455 -22.63 22.81 -7.90
CA TYR A 455 -24.04 22.41 -7.75
C TYR A 455 -24.95 23.17 -8.71
N MET A 456 -24.80 24.49 -8.76
CA MET A 456 -25.59 25.33 -9.68
C MET A 456 -25.27 25.05 -11.13
N TRP A 457 -24.01 24.79 -11.44
CA TRP A 457 -23.58 24.39 -12.77
C TRP A 457 -24.25 23.08 -13.19
N ILE A 458 -24.25 22.05 -12.33
CA ILE A 458 -24.91 20.75 -12.59
C ILE A 458 -26.40 20.96 -12.90
N GLN A 459 -27.12 21.67 -12.02
CA GLN A 459 -28.55 21.93 -12.19
C GLN A 459 -28.83 22.65 -13.52
N THR A 460 -28.02 23.65 -13.85
CA THR A 460 -28.17 24.44 -15.07
C THR A 460 -27.85 23.62 -16.33
N MET A 461 -26.80 22.79 -16.32
CA MET A 461 -26.46 21.92 -17.46
C MET A 461 -27.56 20.88 -17.70
N CYS A 462 -28.07 20.26 -16.65
CA CYS A 462 -29.17 19.30 -16.72
C CYS A 462 -30.43 19.94 -17.34
N ALA A 463 -30.86 21.09 -16.82
CA ALA A 463 -32.04 21.80 -17.34
C ALA A 463 -31.86 22.25 -18.80
N THR A 464 -30.64 22.68 -19.17
CA THR A 464 -30.35 23.13 -20.54
C THR A 464 -30.35 21.99 -21.54
N ALA A 465 -29.79 20.83 -21.17
CA ALA A 465 -29.83 19.64 -22.01
C ALA A 465 -31.27 19.16 -22.27
N GLU A 466 -32.13 19.21 -21.24
CA GLU A 466 -33.54 18.84 -21.36
C GLU A 466 -34.32 19.83 -22.24
N ALA A 467 -34.10 21.14 -22.07
CA ALA A 467 -34.73 22.16 -22.90
C ALA A 467 -34.30 22.04 -24.38
N LEU A 468 -33.03 21.73 -24.65
CA LEU A 468 -32.52 21.51 -26.00
C LEU A 468 -33.12 20.25 -26.64
N GLU A 469 -33.26 19.17 -25.88
CA GLU A 469 -33.87 17.94 -26.36
C GLU A 469 -35.37 18.12 -26.62
N GLU A 470 -36.09 18.80 -25.73
CA GLU A 470 -37.50 19.11 -25.93
C GLU A 470 -37.71 19.96 -27.19
N ALA A 471 -36.87 20.96 -27.40
CA ALA A 471 -36.91 21.77 -28.62
C ALA A 471 -36.58 20.95 -29.88
N ARG A 472 -35.63 20.01 -29.81
CA ARG A 472 -35.32 19.08 -30.90
C ARG A 472 -36.53 18.21 -31.25
N LEU A 473 -37.20 17.63 -30.25
CA LEU A 473 -38.38 16.79 -30.44
C LEU A 473 -39.55 17.58 -31.05
N ARG A 474 -39.80 18.81 -30.60
CA ARG A 474 -40.84 19.68 -31.19
C ARG A 474 -40.51 20.08 -32.63
N ALA A 475 -39.24 20.31 -32.95
CA ALA A 475 -38.82 20.59 -34.32
C ALA A 475 -38.99 19.37 -35.25
N GLU A 476 -38.88 18.16 -34.71
CA GLU A 476 -39.09 16.90 -35.44
C GLU A 476 -40.58 16.57 -35.62
N ASN A 477 -41.44 17.00 -34.70
CA ASN A 477 -42.90 16.80 -34.74
C ASN A 477 -43.68 18.14 -34.64
N PRO A 478 -43.70 18.98 -35.70
CA PRO A 478 -44.33 20.30 -35.65
C PRO A 478 -45.87 20.31 -35.65
N ASP A 479 -46.51 19.14 -35.85
CA ASP A 479 -47.97 18.99 -36.02
C ASP A 479 -48.69 18.30 -34.81
N GLU A 480 -47.95 17.95 -33.74
CA GLU A 480 -48.48 17.60 -32.41
C GLU A 480 -48.19 18.74 -31.42
#